data_AF-A0A354V4L7-F1
#
_entry.id   AF-A0A354V4L7-F1
#
_cell.length_a   1.000
_cell.length_b   1.000
_cell.length_c   1.000
_cell.angle_alpha   90.00
_cell.angle_beta   90.00
_cell.angle_gamma   90.00
#
_symmetry.space_group_name_H-M   'P 1'
#
loop_
_entity.id
_entity.type
_entity.pdbx_description
1 polymer ?
#
loop_
_entity_poly.entity_id
_entity_poly.type
_entity_poly.pdbx_seq_one_letter_code
_entity_poly.pdbx_strand_id
1 'polypeptide(L)'
;MESRSRDQKSNLFDPAILGPAVGQALKKLDPRLMIRNPVMFVVEVVATLTTVIFLRDLLTGGAYIGFTFQIILWLWITVLFANFAEAVAEGRGKAQAASLRRAKTDTMANRISAAGIEIVPAPELKQGDIVLVAAGELIPSDGDVIEGIASIDESAITGESAPVIRESGGDRSAVTGGTRVLSDHIKVRITAAQGSTFLDRMIALVEGAERQKTPNEIALNILLAGLTIIFVFAVATIPSFAAYAGGQISVVILVALFIALIPTTIGALLSAIGIAGMDRLVRFNVLAMSGRAVEAAGDVDTLLLDKTGTITLGNRQATEFFPLTGVTARELADAAQLSSLPDETPEGRSIVVLAKEKYDIRGRDMAPMDAHFVPFSAQTRLSGIDYEGVSIRKGAVDAVLNWVRGPQGPERGGIATAMRPDAAVKELTAKSDEIAKLGGTPLAVAKDGRLLGVIYLKDIVKGGIRERFNELRKMGIRT
;
A
#
# COMPACT_ATOMS: atom_id res chain seq x y z
N MET A 1 -18.21 -14.22 -17.17
CA MET A 1 -17.13 -14.78 -17.98
C MET A 1 -16.33 -13.59 -18.45
N GLU A 2 -15.20 -13.28 -17.80
CA GLU A 2 -14.04 -12.60 -18.41
C GLU A 2 -12.96 -12.27 -17.38
N SER A 3 -11.75 -12.75 -17.68
CA SER A 3 -10.46 -12.16 -17.35
C SER A 3 -10.13 -11.91 -15.86
N ARG A 4 -10.06 -12.99 -15.06
CA ARG A 4 -9.04 -13.03 -14.00
C ARG A 4 -7.67 -13.03 -14.69
N SER A 5 -7.01 -11.87 -14.70
CA SER A 5 -5.57 -11.77 -14.92
C SER A 5 -4.90 -12.87 -14.09
N ARG A 6 -4.39 -13.90 -14.75
CA ARG A 6 -3.54 -14.90 -14.12
C ARG A 6 -2.34 -14.14 -13.61
N ASP A 7 -2.22 -13.99 -12.29
CA ASP A 7 -0.94 -13.75 -11.64
C ASP A 7 0.06 -14.74 -12.25
N GLN A 8 0.92 -14.23 -13.13
CA GLN A 8 2.08 -14.97 -13.57
C GLN A 8 2.94 -15.15 -12.33
N LYS A 9 2.76 -16.28 -11.65
CA LYS A 9 3.68 -16.75 -10.63
C LYS A 9 5.06 -16.74 -11.28
N SER A 10 5.90 -15.76 -10.92
CA SER A 10 7.27 -15.65 -11.40
C SER A 10 7.94 -16.99 -11.13
N ASN A 11 8.15 -17.80 -12.17
CA ASN A 11 8.70 -19.12 -12.00
C ASN A 11 10.16 -18.95 -11.55
N LEU A 12 10.62 -19.74 -10.57
CA LEU A 12 11.98 -19.59 -10.04
C LEU A 12 13.06 -19.70 -11.12
N PHE A 13 12.73 -20.39 -12.22
CA PHE A 13 13.58 -20.68 -13.36
C PHE A 13 13.18 -19.93 -14.64
N ASP A 14 12.62 -18.72 -14.51
CA ASP A 14 12.26 -17.92 -15.68
C ASP A 14 13.51 -17.63 -16.55
N PRO A 15 13.58 -18.13 -17.81
CA PRO A 15 14.72 -17.90 -18.68
C PRO A 15 14.94 -16.42 -19.01
N ALA A 16 13.90 -15.58 -18.93
CA ALA A 16 14.01 -14.13 -19.11
C ALA A 16 14.81 -13.45 -17.98
N ILE A 17 14.93 -14.10 -16.82
CA ILE A 17 15.72 -13.61 -15.68
C ILE A 17 17.08 -14.29 -15.64
N LEU A 18 17.11 -15.62 -15.80
CA LEU A 18 18.35 -16.41 -15.68
C LEU A 18 19.38 -16.06 -16.76
N GLY A 19 18.96 -15.90 -18.02
CA GLY A 19 19.86 -15.58 -19.13
C GLY A 19 20.63 -14.27 -18.91
N PRO A 20 19.94 -13.14 -18.69
CA PRO A 20 20.59 -11.87 -18.37
C PRO A 20 21.42 -11.92 -17.08
N ALA A 21 21.00 -12.70 -16.08
CA ALA A 21 21.73 -12.84 -14.82
C ALA A 21 23.11 -13.48 -15.01
N VAL A 22 23.28 -14.45 -15.92
CA VAL A 22 24.60 -15.02 -16.25
C VAL A 22 25.53 -13.93 -16.83
N GLY A 23 25.03 -13.13 -17.77
CA GLY A 23 25.81 -12.03 -18.34
C GLY A 23 26.17 -10.96 -17.32
N GLN A 24 25.27 -10.64 -16.40
CA GLN A 24 25.54 -9.72 -15.29
C GLN A 24 26.54 -10.31 -14.28
N ALA A 25 26.47 -11.61 -13.99
CA ALA A 25 27.39 -12.27 -13.07
C ALA A 25 28.85 -12.15 -13.53
N LEU A 26 29.07 -12.28 -14.85
CA LEU A 26 30.37 -12.06 -15.47
C LEU A 26 30.80 -10.60 -15.41
N LYS A 27 29.90 -9.63 -15.63
CA LYS A 27 30.21 -8.20 -15.49
C LYS A 27 30.56 -7.80 -14.04
N LYS A 28 29.97 -8.48 -13.06
CA LYS A 28 30.24 -8.27 -11.63
C LYS A 28 31.59 -8.84 -11.16
N LEU A 29 32.33 -9.53 -12.03
CA LEU A 29 33.75 -9.87 -11.80
C LEU A 29 34.70 -8.66 -11.91
N ASP A 30 34.19 -7.43 -12.05
CA ASP A 30 35.05 -6.24 -11.94
C ASP A 30 35.51 -6.09 -10.48
N PRO A 31 36.84 -6.11 -10.20
CA PRO A 31 37.37 -5.94 -8.84
C PRO A 31 36.88 -4.66 -8.14
N ARG A 32 36.56 -3.62 -8.92
CA ARG A 32 36.01 -2.34 -8.41
C ARG A 32 34.61 -2.51 -7.79
N LEU A 33 33.84 -3.48 -8.27
CA LEU A 33 32.54 -3.83 -7.71
C LEU A 33 32.71 -4.81 -6.54
N MET A 34 33.57 -5.80 -6.70
CA MET A 34 33.82 -6.84 -5.69
C MET A 34 34.37 -6.31 -4.37
N ILE A 35 35.15 -5.22 -4.37
CA ILE A 35 35.69 -4.63 -3.13
C ILE A 35 34.61 -4.24 -2.11
N ARG A 36 33.35 -4.05 -2.54
CA ARG A 36 32.20 -3.79 -1.65
C ARG A 36 31.74 -5.02 -0.86
N ASN A 37 32.18 -6.22 -1.27
CA ASN A 37 32.00 -7.49 -0.60
C ASN A 37 33.39 -8.07 -0.25
N PRO A 38 33.93 -7.78 0.94
CA PRO A 38 35.31 -8.10 1.28
C PRO A 38 35.61 -9.60 1.25
N VAL A 39 34.63 -10.45 1.61
CA VAL A 39 34.82 -11.92 1.59
C VAL A 39 34.97 -12.41 0.15
N MET A 40 34.06 -12.01 -0.74
CA MET A 40 34.09 -12.46 -2.13
C MET A 40 35.26 -11.86 -2.91
N PHE A 41 35.64 -10.61 -2.60
CA PHE A 41 36.86 -10.00 -3.14
C PHE A 41 38.12 -10.80 -2.80
N VAL A 42 38.23 -11.27 -1.55
CA VAL A 42 39.35 -12.14 -1.15
C VAL A 42 39.34 -13.46 -1.92
N VAL A 43 38.17 -14.07 -2.13
CA VAL A 43 38.04 -15.28 -2.97
C VAL A 43 38.49 -15.01 -4.41
N GLU A 44 38.09 -13.88 -4.99
CA GLU A 44 38.49 -13.46 -6.34
C GLU A 44 40.00 -13.25 -6.47
N VAL A 45 40.63 -12.59 -5.49
CA VAL A 45 42.09 -12.42 -5.44
C VAL A 45 42.80 -13.77 -5.34
N VAL A 46 42.31 -14.66 -4.48
CA VAL A 46 42.86 -16.02 -4.31
C VAL A 46 42.66 -16.85 -5.57
N ALA A 47 41.51 -16.77 -6.23
CA ALA A 47 41.23 -17.42 -7.53
C ALA A 47 42.19 -16.93 -8.61
N THR A 48 42.40 -15.62 -8.69
CA THR A 48 43.31 -14.99 -9.65
C THR A 48 44.75 -15.43 -9.40
N LEU A 49 45.22 -15.36 -8.15
CA LEU A 49 46.57 -15.80 -7.78
C LEU A 49 46.80 -17.28 -8.10
N THR A 50 45.84 -18.14 -7.75
CA THR A 50 45.94 -19.59 -8.00
C THR A 50 45.95 -19.87 -9.50
N THR A 51 45.17 -19.11 -10.29
CA THR A 51 45.17 -19.20 -11.76
C THR A 51 46.53 -18.82 -12.34
N VAL A 52 47.18 -17.76 -11.83
CA VAL A 52 48.54 -17.36 -12.26
C VAL A 52 49.57 -18.45 -11.92
N ILE A 53 49.50 -19.02 -10.71
CA ILE A 53 50.39 -20.12 -10.30
C ILE A 53 50.18 -21.34 -11.20
N PHE A 54 48.95 -21.70 -11.51
CA PHE A 54 48.63 -22.80 -12.41
C PHE A 54 49.18 -22.59 -13.82
N LEU A 55 49.04 -21.39 -14.39
CA LEU A 55 49.61 -21.08 -15.71
C LEU A 55 51.12 -21.20 -15.72
N ARG A 56 51.81 -20.75 -14.66
CA ARG A 56 53.24 -20.96 -14.48
C ARG A 56 53.56 -22.46 -14.44
N ASP A 57 52.88 -23.21 -13.58
CA ASP A 57 53.14 -24.64 -13.38
C ASP A 57 52.86 -25.46 -14.64
N LEU A 58 51.87 -25.06 -15.45
CA LEU A 58 51.58 -25.68 -16.74
C LEU A 58 52.74 -25.49 -17.73
N LEU A 59 53.38 -24.31 -17.74
CA LEU A 59 54.53 -24.02 -18.60
C LEU A 59 55.84 -24.66 -18.11
N THR A 60 56.01 -24.80 -16.79
CA THR A 60 57.23 -25.35 -16.19
C THR A 60 57.16 -26.86 -15.93
N GLY A 61 56.07 -27.54 -16.26
CA GLY A 61 55.89 -28.98 -16.03
C GLY A 61 55.72 -29.35 -14.55
N GLY A 62 54.99 -28.53 -13.79
CA GLY A 62 54.74 -28.73 -12.37
C GLY A 62 53.95 -30.00 -12.05
N ALA A 63 54.10 -30.50 -10.82
CA ALA A 63 53.32 -31.63 -10.33
C ALA A 63 51.89 -31.20 -9.97
N TYR A 64 50.94 -32.15 -9.98
CA TYR A 64 49.54 -31.95 -9.52
C TYR A 64 48.68 -30.94 -10.32
N ILE A 65 48.99 -30.70 -11.59
CA ILE A 65 48.25 -29.79 -12.49
C ILE A 65 46.73 -30.03 -12.45
N GLY A 66 46.30 -31.29 -12.49
CA GLY A 66 44.87 -31.65 -12.45
C GLY A 66 44.17 -31.25 -11.14
N PHE A 67 44.85 -31.39 -10.00
CA PHE A 67 44.33 -31.00 -8.70
C PHE A 67 44.20 -29.47 -8.58
N THR A 68 45.23 -28.74 -9.01
CA THR A 68 45.22 -27.27 -9.03
C THR A 68 44.12 -26.74 -9.95
N PHE A 69 43.94 -27.33 -11.13
CA PHE A 69 42.86 -26.99 -12.05
C PHE A 69 41.49 -27.16 -11.40
N GLN A 70 41.25 -28.27 -10.70
CA GLN A 70 39.99 -28.53 -10.02
C GLN A 70 39.69 -27.47 -8.94
N ILE A 71 40.69 -27.03 -8.17
CA ILE A 71 40.52 -25.97 -7.17
C ILE A 71 40.19 -24.62 -7.84
N ILE A 72 40.89 -24.27 -8.91
CA ILE A 72 40.62 -23.03 -9.68
C ILE A 72 39.21 -23.02 -10.23
N LEU A 73 38.77 -24.16 -10.79
CA LEU A 73 37.41 -24.31 -11.30
C LEU A 73 36.37 -24.02 -10.21
N TRP A 74 36.52 -24.62 -9.02
CA TRP A 74 35.61 -24.38 -7.89
C TRP A 74 35.68 -22.97 -7.33
N LEU A 75 36.86 -22.35 -7.34
CA LEU A 75 37.05 -20.96 -6.96
C LEU A 75 36.26 -20.01 -7.86
N TRP A 76 36.43 -20.13 -9.18
CA TRP A 76 35.69 -19.31 -10.14
C TRP A 76 34.19 -19.60 -10.10
N ILE A 77 33.78 -20.87 -9.98
CA ILE A 77 32.37 -21.23 -9.80
C ILE A 77 31.79 -20.57 -8.55
N THR A 78 32.51 -20.56 -7.43
CA THR A 78 32.06 -19.91 -6.18
C THR A 78 31.83 -18.41 -6.36
N VAL A 79 32.77 -17.69 -6.99
CA VAL A 79 32.63 -16.25 -7.27
C VAL A 79 31.47 -15.99 -8.25
N LEU A 80 31.40 -16.76 -9.33
CA LEU A 80 30.33 -16.64 -10.32
C LEU A 80 28.96 -16.93 -9.73
N PHE A 81 28.86 -17.93 -8.85
CA PHE A 81 27.61 -18.29 -8.19
C PHE A 81 27.12 -17.18 -7.27
N ALA A 82 28.02 -16.54 -6.52
CA ALA A 82 27.68 -15.38 -5.69
C ALA A 82 27.13 -14.23 -6.55
N ASN A 83 27.86 -13.85 -7.59
CA ASN A 83 27.46 -12.78 -8.51
C ASN A 83 26.15 -13.09 -9.22
N PHE A 84 25.93 -14.37 -9.56
CA PHE A 84 24.72 -14.86 -10.19
C PHE A 84 23.52 -14.79 -9.24
N ALA A 85 23.66 -15.22 -7.98
CA ALA A 85 22.60 -15.13 -6.99
C ALA A 85 22.13 -13.68 -6.78
N GLU A 86 23.07 -12.74 -6.72
CA GLU A 86 22.77 -11.31 -6.63
C GLU A 86 22.08 -10.78 -7.90
N ALA A 87 22.58 -11.14 -9.09
CA ALA A 87 21.98 -10.74 -10.36
C ALA A 87 20.57 -11.30 -10.57
N VAL A 88 20.30 -12.53 -10.13
CA VAL A 88 18.94 -13.12 -10.14
C VAL A 88 18.00 -12.33 -9.23
N ALA A 89 18.46 -11.96 -8.03
CA ALA A 89 17.67 -11.17 -7.09
C ALA A 89 17.34 -9.79 -7.67
N GLU A 90 18.31 -9.09 -8.25
CA GLU A 90 18.07 -7.80 -8.93
C GLU A 90 17.17 -7.92 -10.17
N GLY A 91 17.35 -8.97 -10.96
CA GLY A 91 16.58 -9.20 -12.19
C GLY A 91 15.09 -9.36 -11.91
N ARG A 92 14.73 -10.00 -10.79
CA ARG A 92 13.33 -10.11 -10.34
C ARG A 92 12.72 -8.75 -10.01
N GLY A 93 13.42 -7.93 -9.22
CA GLY A 93 12.97 -6.57 -8.93
C GLY A 93 12.78 -5.77 -10.22
N LYS A 94 13.79 -5.73 -11.09
CA LYS A 94 13.72 -5.00 -12.37
C LYS A 94 12.56 -5.45 -13.26
N ALA A 95 12.21 -6.74 -13.30
CA ALA A 95 11.08 -7.24 -14.07
C ALA A 95 9.73 -6.69 -13.55
N GLN A 96 9.56 -6.59 -12.22
CA GLN A 96 8.37 -6.01 -11.61
C GLN A 96 8.32 -4.48 -11.79
N ALA A 97 9.45 -3.79 -11.73
CA ALA A 97 9.52 -2.37 -12.06
C ALA A 97 9.14 -2.09 -13.52
N ALA A 98 9.52 -2.99 -14.44
CA ALA A 98 9.20 -2.86 -15.85
C ALA A 98 7.69 -2.97 -16.13
N SER A 99 6.94 -3.81 -15.41
CA SER A 99 5.48 -3.88 -15.57
C SER A 99 4.79 -2.60 -15.06
N LEU A 100 5.24 -2.06 -13.92
CA LEU A 100 4.78 -0.78 -13.38
C LEU A 100 5.05 0.38 -14.36
N ARG A 101 6.23 0.42 -14.98
CA ARG A 101 6.57 1.40 -16.03
C ARG A 101 5.67 1.31 -17.26
N ARG A 102 5.38 0.10 -17.74
CA ARG A 102 4.48 -0.09 -18.89
C ARG A 102 3.10 0.47 -18.61
N ALA A 103 2.53 0.14 -17.44
CA ALA A 103 1.23 0.68 -17.01
C ALA A 103 1.20 2.23 -17.02
N LYS A 104 2.29 2.89 -16.61
CA LYS A 104 2.43 4.36 -16.68
C LYS A 104 2.51 4.87 -18.13
N THR A 105 3.29 4.21 -18.98
CA THR A 105 3.61 4.72 -20.32
C THR A 105 2.42 4.61 -21.28
N ASP A 106 1.58 3.59 -21.10
CA ASP A 106 0.42 3.32 -21.95
C ASP A 106 -0.82 4.15 -21.59
N THR A 107 -0.78 4.92 -20.50
CA THR A 107 -1.92 5.72 -20.03
C THR A 107 -1.98 7.06 -20.78
N MET A 108 -3.12 7.34 -21.41
CA MET A 108 -3.42 8.63 -22.04
C MET A 108 -4.20 9.54 -21.08
N ALA A 109 -4.04 10.84 -21.22
CA ALA A 109 -4.64 11.86 -20.37
C ALA A 109 -5.38 12.90 -21.19
N ASN A 110 -6.60 13.24 -20.75
CA ASN A 110 -7.41 14.32 -21.33
C ASN A 110 -7.03 15.65 -20.65
N ARG A 111 -5.94 16.30 -21.08
CA ARG A 111 -5.47 17.57 -20.52
C ARG A 111 -6.36 18.73 -20.96
N ILE A 112 -6.83 19.51 -20.01
CA ILE A 112 -7.59 20.74 -20.25
C ILE A 112 -6.60 21.88 -20.51
N SER A 113 -6.68 22.47 -21.68
CA SER A 113 -5.92 23.66 -22.10
C SER A 113 -6.86 24.84 -22.39
N ALA A 114 -6.29 26.02 -22.64
CA ALA A 114 -7.07 27.19 -23.07
C ALA A 114 -7.81 26.97 -24.41
N ALA A 115 -7.36 26.03 -25.24
CA ALA A 115 -7.96 25.70 -26.54
C ALA A 115 -8.98 24.55 -26.47
N GLY A 116 -9.21 23.95 -25.29
CA GLY A 116 -10.07 22.79 -25.10
C GLY A 116 -9.32 21.57 -24.53
N ILE A 117 -9.91 20.39 -24.69
CA ILE A 117 -9.35 19.12 -24.20
C ILE A 117 -8.39 18.55 -25.25
N GLU A 118 -7.15 18.29 -24.84
CA GLU A 118 -6.09 17.67 -25.64
C GLU A 118 -5.73 16.31 -25.05
N ILE A 119 -5.58 15.29 -25.90
CA ILE A 119 -5.18 13.95 -25.48
C ILE A 119 -3.65 13.86 -25.53
N VAL A 120 -3.01 13.72 -24.37
CA VAL A 120 -1.55 13.61 -24.25
C VAL A 120 -1.15 12.35 -23.49
N PRO A 121 0.02 11.75 -23.77
CA PRO A 121 0.56 10.68 -22.95
C PRO A 121 0.79 11.15 -21.50
N ALA A 122 0.50 10.29 -20.51
CA ALA A 122 0.72 10.62 -19.09
C ALA A 122 2.14 11.12 -18.75
N PRO A 123 3.23 10.62 -19.38
CA PRO A 123 4.58 11.14 -19.14
C PRO A 123 4.80 12.60 -19.56
N GLU A 124 3.95 13.17 -20.43
CA GLU A 124 4.07 14.57 -20.87
C GLU A 124 3.38 15.56 -19.94
N LEU A 125 2.62 15.07 -18.96
CA LEU A 125 1.97 15.90 -17.95
C LEU A 125 2.99 16.57 -17.05
N LYS A 126 2.76 17.86 -16.77
CA LYS A 126 3.57 18.66 -15.87
C LYS A 126 2.78 19.01 -14.61
N GLN A 127 3.52 19.33 -13.55
CA GLN A 127 2.92 19.86 -12.33
C GLN A 127 2.12 21.13 -12.66
N GLY A 128 0.87 21.19 -12.19
CA GLY A 128 -0.07 22.28 -12.47
C GLY A 128 -1.00 22.03 -13.66
N ASP A 129 -0.72 21.03 -14.51
CA ASP A 129 -1.66 20.64 -15.57
C ASP A 129 -2.98 20.17 -14.97
N ILE A 130 -4.08 20.42 -15.67
CA ILE A 130 -5.42 19.98 -15.27
C ILE A 130 -5.86 18.90 -16.26
N VAL A 131 -6.32 17.76 -15.75
CA VAL A 131 -6.83 16.65 -16.56
C VAL A 131 -8.27 16.33 -16.19
N LEU A 132 -9.08 16.00 -17.19
CA LEU A 132 -10.43 15.46 -17.00
C LEU A 132 -10.34 13.94 -16.99
N VAL A 133 -10.90 13.30 -15.98
CA VAL A 133 -10.94 11.83 -15.88
C VAL A 133 -12.39 11.41 -15.73
N ALA A 134 -12.88 10.59 -16.66
CA ALA A 134 -14.24 10.08 -16.68
C ALA A 134 -14.35 8.67 -16.10
N ALA A 135 -15.56 8.25 -15.75
CA ALA A 135 -15.85 6.89 -15.31
C ALA A 135 -15.32 5.84 -16.30
N GLY A 136 -14.60 4.85 -15.77
CA GLY A 136 -13.92 3.80 -16.53
C GLY A 136 -12.46 4.11 -16.86
N GLU A 137 -12.03 5.37 -16.80
CA GLU A 137 -10.65 5.78 -17.10
C GLU A 137 -9.70 5.61 -15.91
N LEU A 138 -8.39 5.55 -16.22
CA LEU A 138 -7.32 5.58 -15.22
C LEU A 138 -6.89 7.01 -14.95
N ILE A 139 -6.57 7.30 -13.69
CA ILE A 139 -5.97 8.57 -13.31
C ILE A 139 -4.52 8.59 -13.82
N PRO A 140 -4.12 9.57 -14.66
CA PRO A 140 -2.84 9.49 -15.38
C PRO A 140 -1.62 9.83 -14.52
N SER A 141 -1.77 10.64 -13.48
CA SER A 141 -0.71 11.02 -12.55
C SER A 141 -1.29 11.46 -11.21
N ASP A 142 -0.48 11.48 -10.16
CA ASP A 142 -0.89 11.96 -8.83
C ASP A 142 -1.28 13.43 -8.88
N GLY A 143 -2.34 13.78 -8.16
CA GLY A 143 -2.92 15.11 -8.17
C GLY A 143 -3.99 15.31 -7.11
N ASP A 144 -4.60 16.48 -7.13
CA ASP A 144 -5.75 16.81 -6.28
C ASP A 144 -6.98 17.08 -7.16
N VAL A 145 -8.13 16.54 -6.75
CA VAL A 145 -9.43 16.86 -7.35
C VAL A 145 -9.75 18.33 -7.06
N ILE A 146 -9.90 19.11 -8.13
CA ILE A 146 -10.25 20.53 -8.05
C ILE A 146 -11.71 20.79 -8.39
N GLU A 147 -12.37 19.85 -9.07
CA GLU A 147 -13.79 19.93 -9.42
C GLU A 147 -14.38 18.52 -9.57
N GLY A 148 -15.60 18.33 -9.07
CA GLY A 148 -16.33 17.07 -9.14
C GLY A 148 -16.14 16.17 -7.91
N ILE A 149 -16.89 15.07 -7.92
CA ILE A 149 -16.85 13.98 -6.93
C ILE A 149 -16.95 12.67 -7.69
N ALA A 150 -16.15 11.68 -7.29
CA ALA A 150 -16.18 10.36 -7.91
C ALA A 150 -15.79 9.26 -6.92
N SER A 151 -16.30 8.06 -7.19
CA SER A 151 -15.83 6.84 -6.56
C SER A 151 -14.62 6.30 -7.33
N ILE A 152 -13.53 5.97 -6.62
CA ILE A 152 -12.26 5.54 -7.21
C ILE A 152 -11.90 4.16 -6.66
N ASP A 153 -11.55 3.27 -7.56
CA ASP A 153 -10.95 1.98 -7.25
C ASP A 153 -9.44 2.15 -7.09
N GLU A 154 -9.00 2.12 -5.83
CA GLU A 154 -7.59 2.15 -5.45
C GLU A 154 -7.00 0.74 -5.22
N SER A 155 -7.73 -0.33 -5.56
CA SER A 155 -7.33 -1.71 -5.29
C SER A 155 -5.99 -2.12 -5.91
N ALA A 156 -5.64 -1.51 -7.05
CA ALA A 156 -4.35 -1.73 -7.71
C ALA A 156 -3.15 -1.28 -6.85
N ILE A 157 -3.37 -0.40 -5.88
CA ILE A 157 -2.33 0.20 -5.04
C ILE A 157 -2.49 -0.22 -3.58
N THR A 158 -3.69 -0.08 -3.03
CA THR A 158 -3.97 -0.38 -1.62
C THR A 158 -4.26 -1.86 -1.38
N GLY A 159 -4.63 -2.60 -2.42
CA GLY A 159 -5.11 -3.98 -2.30
C GLY A 159 -6.50 -4.11 -1.67
N GLU A 160 -7.14 -3.01 -1.27
CA GLU A 160 -8.49 -3.02 -0.72
C GLU A 160 -9.52 -2.92 -1.86
N SER A 161 -10.51 -3.82 -1.88
CA SER A 161 -11.51 -3.89 -2.95
C SER A 161 -12.67 -2.89 -2.80
N ALA A 162 -12.75 -2.19 -1.67
CA ALA A 162 -13.81 -1.20 -1.44
C ALA A 162 -13.42 0.13 -2.10
N PRO A 163 -14.27 0.71 -2.95
CA PRO A 163 -13.93 1.95 -3.61
C PRO A 163 -14.02 3.14 -2.66
N VAL A 164 -13.15 4.13 -2.87
CA VAL A 164 -12.99 5.32 -2.02
C VAL A 164 -13.57 6.53 -2.74
N ILE A 165 -14.25 7.41 -2.00
CA ILE A 165 -14.80 8.66 -2.57
C ILE A 165 -13.74 9.75 -2.51
N ARG A 166 -13.53 10.44 -3.63
CA ARG A 166 -12.65 11.59 -3.75
C ARG A 166 -13.44 12.79 -4.25
N GLU A 167 -13.26 13.95 -3.62
CA GLU A 167 -14.05 15.15 -3.86
C GLU A 167 -13.19 16.42 -3.84
N SER A 168 -13.62 17.44 -4.58
CA SER A 168 -12.95 18.73 -4.59
C SER A 168 -13.09 19.50 -3.27
N GLY A 169 -12.02 20.19 -2.86
CA GLY A 169 -12.08 21.21 -1.80
C GLY A 169 -12.07 20.71 -0.36
N GLY A 170 -11.78 19.42 -0.13
CA GLY A 170 -11.63 18.83 1.20
C GLY A 170 -10.38 17.96 1.35
N ASP A 171 -10.26 17.30 2.52
CA ASP A 171 -9.15 16.40 2.87
C ASP A 171 -9.09 15.12 2.00
N ARG A 172 -10.15 14.85 1.24
CA ARG A 172 -10.28 13.69 0.34
C ARG A 172 -10.02 14.04 -1.13
N SER A 173 -9.38 15.16 -1.41
CA SER A 173 -9.09 15.61 -2.78
C SER A 173 -7.92 14.87 -3.43
N ALA A 174 -6.97 14.35 -2.66
CA ALA A 174 -5.79 13.67 -3.20
C ALA A 174 -6.15 12.37 -3.95
N VAL A 175 -5.63 12.21 -5.15
CA VAL A 175 -5.78 11.03 -6.01
C VAL A 175 -4.44 10.50 -6.48
N THR A 176 -4.36 9.18 -6.67
CA THR A 176 -3.12 8.50 -7.05
C THR A 176 -3.15 8.04 -8.50
N GLY A 177 -2.08 8.28 -9.26
CA GLY A 177 -1.95 7.81 -10.63
C GLY A 177 -1.99 6.28 -10.72
N GLY A 178 -2.67 5.75 -11.74
CA GLY A 178 -2.87 4.31 -11.97
C GLY A 178 -4.10 3.72 -11.28
N THR A 179 -4.83 4.49 -10.47
CA THR A 179 -6.15 4.11 -9.91
C THR A 179 -7.26 4.38 -10.92
N ARG A 180 -8.41 3.72 -10.77
CA ARG A 180 -9.52 3.80 -11.75
C ARG A 180 -10.70 4.59 -11.21
N VAL A 181 -11.22 5.53 -12.00
CA VAL A 181 -12.48 6.21 -11.69
C VAL A 181 -13.64 5.27 -12.02
N LEU A 182 -14.54 5.02 -11.07
CA LEU A 182 -15.69 4.11 -11.22
C LEU A 182 -16.99 4.86 -11.56
N SER A 183 -17.18 6.05 -11.02
CA SER A 183 -18.39 6.86 -11.23
C SER A 183 -18.05 8.30 -11.58
N ASP A 184 -18.96 8.96 -12.29
CA ASP A 184 -18.94 10.39 -12.59
C ASP A 184 -17.69 10.85 -13.36
N HIS A 185 -17.34 12.13 -13.24
CA HIS A 185 -16.12 12.70 -13.79
C HIS A 185 -15.50 13.67 -12.78
N ILE A 186 -14.17 13.76 -12.82
CA ILE A 186 -13.40 14.65 -11.95
C ILE A 186 -12.38 15.43 -12.76
N LYS A 187 -12.13 16.69 -12.37
CA LYS A 187 -10.96 17.44 -12.83
C LYS A 187 -9.87 17.34 -11.78
N VAL A 188 -8.72 16.86 -12.19
CA VAL A 188 -7.56 16.64 -11.33
C VAL A 188 -6.46 17.62 -11.72
N ARG A 189 -5.93 18.37 -10.76
CA ARG A 189 -4.72 19.16 -10.93
C ARG A 189 -3.52 18.31 -10.56
N ILE A 190 -2.57 18.13 -11.48
CA ILE A 190 -1.36 17.35 -11.25
C ILE A 190 -0.48 18.05 -10.21
N THR A 191 -0.14 17.34 -9.14
CA THR A 191 0.67 17.87 -8.04
C THR A 191 2.07 17.28 -8.00
N ALA A 192 2.24 16.03 -8.46
CA ALA A 192 3.54 15.38 -8.51
C ALA A 192 4.32 15.75 -9.78
N ALA A 193 5.60 16.09 -9.61
CA ALA A 193 6.53 16.21 -10.73
C ALA A 193 6.90 14.84 -11.30
N GLN A 194 7.33 14.82 -12.56
CA GLN A 194 7.84 13.60 -13.20
C GLN A 194 9.03 13.03 -12.41
N GLY A 195 9.02 11.71 -12.14
CA GLY A 195 10.02 11.06 -11.28
C GLY A 195 9.68 11.10 -9.79
N SER A 196 8.65 11.85 -9.40
CA SER A 196 8.16 11.96 -8.01
C SER A 196 6.72 11.49 -7.84
N THR A 197 6.14 10.83 -8.85
CA THR A 197 4.82 10.18 -8.71
C THR A 197 4.90 8.96 -7.80
N PHE A 198 3.77 8.49 -7.30
CA PHE A 198 3.68 7.29 -6.47
C PHE A 198 4.22 6.06 -7.20
N LEU A 199 3.85 5.89 -8.48
CA LEU A 199 4.40 4.83 -9.33
C LEU A 199 5.91 4.99 -9.54
N ASP A 200 6.43 6.21 -9.71
CA ASP A 200 7.88 6.45 -9.81
C ASP A 200 8.62 6.08 -8.53
N ARG A 201 8.06 6.41 -7.36
CA ARG A 201 8.60 5.97 -6.07
C ARG A 201 8.60 4.44 -5.96
N MET A 202 7.52 3.77 -6.37
CA MET A 202 7.49 2.29 -6.41
C MET A 202 8.57 1.73 -7.33
N ILE A 203 8.74 2.29 -8.53
CA ILE A 203 9.77 1.88 -9.49
C ILE A 203 11.17 2.08 -8.88
N ALA A 204 11.45 3.24 -8.28
CA ALA A 204 12.75 3.53 -7.67
C ALA A 204 13.09 2.57 -6.52
N LEU A 205 12.10 2.23 -5.68
CA LEU A 205 12.25 1.27 -4.59
C LEU A 205 12.53 -0.15 -5.11
N VAL A 206 11.80 -0.58 -6.13
CA VAL A 206 11.93 -1.93 -6.70
C VAL A 206 13.24 -2.08 -7.50
N GLU A 207 13.70 -1.03 -8.18
CA GLU A 207 14.96 -1.06 -8.92
C GLU A 207 16.21 -0.94 -8.04
N GLY A 208 16.04 -0.61 -6.75
CA GLY A 208 17.13 -0.56 -5.79
C GLY A 208 18.18 0.51 -6.07
N ALA A 209 17.84 1.53 -6.89
CA ALA A 209 18.77 2.57 -7.34
C ALA A 209 19.42 3.38 -6.19
N GLU A 210 18.81 3.36 -5.00
CA GLU A 210 19.32 4.00 -3.79
C GLU A 210 19.34 3.06 -2.57
N ARG A 211 19.55 1.75 -2.76
CA ARG A 211 19.62 0.85 -1.60
C ARG A 211 20.90 1.10 -0.79
N GLN A 212 20.73 1.59 0.42
CA GLN A 212 21.76 1.55 1.45
C GLN A 212 21.79 0.18 2.14
N LYS A 213 23.00 -0.29 2.48
CA LYS A 213 23.16 -1.49 3.32
C LYS A 213 22.47 -1.26 4.67
N THR A 214 21.79 -2.27 5.15
CA THR A 214 21.07 -2.20 6.43
C THR A 214 22.02 -2.32 7.62
N PRO A 215 21.64 -1.89 8.83
CA PRO A 215 22.49 -2.02 10.02
C PRO A 215 22.93 -3.48 10.27
N ASN A 216 22.04 -4.45 10.14
CA ASN A 216 22.39 -5.87 10.32
C ASN A 216 23.31 -6.38 9.20
N GLU A 217 23.10 -5.96 7.96
CA GLU A 217 23.99 -6.27 6.84
C GLU A 217 25.40 -5.69 7.06
N ILE A 218 25.50 -4.48 7.60
CA ILE A 218 26.79 -3.85 7.94
C ILE A 218 27.47 -4.60 9.08
N ALA A 219 26.75 -4.87 10.17
CA ALA A 219 27.29 -5.58 11.33
C ALA A 219 27.83 -6.97 10.95
N LEU A 220 27.07 -7.72 10.15
CA LEU A 220 27.50 -9.02 9.66
C LEU A 220 28.70 -8.89 8.72
N ASN A 221 28.73 -7.93 7.81
CA ASN A 221 29.90 -7.70 6.95
C ASN A 221 31.17 -7.40 7.76
N ILE A 222 31.07 -6.61 8.84
CA ILE A 222 32.21 -6.32 9.73
C ILE A 222 32.70 -7.62 10.40
N LEU A 223 31.78 -8.44 10.91
CA LEU A 223 32.13 -9.72 11.53
C LEU A 223 32.80 -10.67 10.53
N LEU A 224 32.23 -10.80 9.33
CA LEU A 224 32.75 -11.68 8.28
C LEU A 224 34.12 -11.21 7.78
N ALA A 225 34.32 -9.90 7.64
CA ALA A 225 35.63 -9.33 7.29
C ALA A 225 36.65 -9.60 8.39
N GLY A 226 36.28 -9.43 9.67
CA GLY A 226 37.13 -9.75 10.81
C GLY A 226 37.56 -11.21 10.85
N LEU A 227 36.61 -12.16 10.68
CA LEU A 227 36.90 -13.58 10.59
C LEU A 227 37.80 -13.92 9.41
N THR A 228 37.58 -13.30 8.25
CA THR A 228 38.41 -13.49 7.06
C THR A 228 39.86 -13.08 7.33
N ILE A 229 40.07 -11.93 7.96
CA ILE A 229 41.41 -11.46 8.35
C ILE A 229 42.08 -12.44 9.33
N ILE A 230 41.34 -12.91 10.35
CA ILE A 230 41.83 -13.91 11.31
C ILE A 230 42.27 -15.18 10.58
N PHE A 231 41.47 -15.68 9.64
CA PHE A 231 41.81 -16.88 8.86
C PHE A 231 42.98 -16.66 7.89
N VAL A 232 43.14 -15.46 7.33
CA VAL A 232 44.33 -15.12 6.53
C VAL A 232 45.59 -15.28 7.38
N PHE A 233 45.63 -14.68 8.57
CA PHE A 233 46.78 -14.82 9.47
C PHE A 233 46.98 -16.26 9.94
N ALA A 234 45.90 -16.96 10.32
CA ALA A 234 45.98 -18.35 10.74
C ALA A 234 46.61 -19.22 9.65
N VAL A 235 46.12 -19.16 8.41
CA VAL A 235 46.65 -19.95 7.29
C VAL A 235 48.06 -19.52 6.90
N ALA A 236 48.36 -18.21 6.93
CA ALA A 236 49.68 -17.68 6.59
C ALA A 236 50.79 -18.14 7.56
N THR A 237 50.46 -18.49 8.80
CA THR A 237 51.44 -19.00 9.78
C THR A 237 51.77 -20.49 9.63
N ILE A 238 50.87 -21.28 9.03
CA ILE A 238 51.01 -22.74 8.87
C ILE A 238 52.34 -23.15 8.19
N PRO A 239 52.79 -22.50 7.09
CA PRO A 239 54.07 -22.83 6.46
C PRO A 239 55.27 -22.76 7.40
N SER A 240 55.25 -21.84 8.37
CA SER A 240 56.35 -21.68 9.33
C SER A 240 56.42 -22.86 10.30
N PHE A 241 55.26 -23.32 10.81
CA PHE A 241 55.19 -24.52 11.65
C PHE A 241 55.59 -25.78 10.88
N ALA A 242 55.14 -25.90 9.63
CA ALA A 242 55.50 -27.03 8.77
C ALA A 242 57.01 -27.07 8.50
N ALA A 243 57.60 -25.92 8.15
CA ALA A 243 59.03 -25.80 7.93
C ALA A 243 59.84 -26.15 9.20
N TYR A 244 59.40 -25.68 10.37
CA TYR A 244 60.02 -26.04 11.66
C TYR A 244 59.98 -27.56 11.92
N ALA A 245 58.89 -28.23 11.55
CA ALA A 245 58.75 -29.68 11.65
C ALA A 245 59.45 -30.47 10.52
N GLY A 246 60.17 -29.80 9.62
CA GLY A 246 60.87 -30.42 8.49
C GLY A 246 59.99 -30.74 7.27
N GLY A 247 58.76 -30.23 7.22
CA GLY A 247 57.81 -30.41 6.12
C GLY A 247 57.64 -29.16 5.24
N GLN A 248 57.00 -29.33 4.08
CA GLN A 248 56.58 -28.23 3.21
C GLN A 248 55.12 -28.43 2.80
N ILE A 249 54.35 -27.33 2.78
CA ILE A 249 52.95 -27.35 2.37
C ILE A 249 52.80 -26.52 1.11
N SER A 250 52.17 -27.09 0.09
CA SER A 250 51.87 -26.39 -1.15
C SER A 250 50.92 -25.22 -0.90
N VAL A 251 51.18 -24.10 -1.58
CA VAL A 251 50.29 -22.92 -1.60
C VAL A 251 48.87 -23.32 -2.01
N VAL A 252 48.72 -24.28 -2.92
CA VAL A 252 47.41 -24.78 -3.38
C VAL A 252 46.61 -25.42 -2.24
N ILE A 253 47.26 -26.15 -1.32
CA ILE A 253 46.61 -26.75 -0.15
C ILE A 253 46.22 -25.67 0.87
N LEU A 254 47.08 -24.67 1.08
CA LEU A 254 46.77 -23.53 1.95
C LEU A 254 45.57 -22.74 1.41
N VAL A 255 45.50 -22.54 0.10
CA VAL A 255 44.36 -21.92 -0.57
C VAL A 255 43.09 -22.74 -0.35
N ALA A 256 43.13 -24.06 -0.59
CA ALA A 256 41.98 -24.94 -0.37
C ALA A 256 41.49 -24.90 1.10
N LEU A 257 42.42 -24.95 2.06
CA LEU A 257 42.12 -24.81 3.47
C LEU A 257 41.49 -23.45 3.78
N PHE A 258 42.07 -22.37 3.27
CA PHE A 258 41.58 -21.03 3.50
C PHE A 258 40.15 -20.85 3.01
N ILE A 259 39.84 -21.30 1.78
CA ILE A 259 38.49 -21.25 1.20
C ILE A 259 37.49 -22.04 2.05
N ALA A 260 37.90 -23.19 2.57
CA ALA A 260 37.05 -24.02 3.43
C ALA A 260 36.73 -23.36 4.78
N LEU A 261 37.57 -22.43 5.26
CA LEU A 261 37.39 -21.73 6.53
C LEU A 261 36.59 -20.43 6.39
N ILE A 262 36.79 -19.69 5.31
CA ILE A 262 36.12 -18.39 5.14
C ILE A 262 34.61 -18.56 4.91
N PRO A 263 33.77 -17.70 5.50
CA PRO A 263 32.31 -17.83 5.48
C PRO A 263 31.70 -17.37 4.14
N THR A 264 32.15 -17.97 3.04
CA THR A 264 31.78 -17.62 1.65
C THR A 264 30.29 -17.72 1.41
N THR A 265 29.62 -18.74 1.93
CA THR A 265 28.17 -18.94 1.75
C THR A 265 27.36 -17.73 2.23
N ILE A 266 27.66 -17.22 3.43
CA ILE A 266 26.93 -16.09 4.01
C ILE A 266 27.35 -14.79 3.32
N GLY A 267 28.65 -14.58 3.11
CA GLY A 267 29.17 -13.39 2.44
C GLY A 267 28.66 -13.23 1.00
N ALA A 268 28.46 -14.34 0.29
CA ALA A 268 27.93 -14.35 -1.07
C ALA A 268 26.42 -14.02 -1.14
N LEU A 269 25.64 -14.50 -0.18
CA LEU A 269 24.18 -14.48 -0.28
C LEU A 269 23.52 -13.31 0.46
N LEU A 270 24.24 -12.62 1.35
CA LEU A 270 23.69 -11.57 2.21
C LEU A 270 22.94 -10.48 1.43
N SER A 271 23.54 -9.93 0.39
CA SER A 271 22.91 -8.86 -0.40
C SER A 271 21.70 -9.36 -1.19
N ALA A 272 21.78 -10.58 -1.73
CA ALA A 272 20.68 -11.23 -2.45
C ALA A 272 19.46 -11.49 -1.53
N ILE A 273 19.69 -11.90 -0.28
CA ILE A 273 18.64 -12.09 0.73
C ILE A 273 17.88 -10.78 0.95
N GLY A 274 18.58 -9.66 1.11
CA GLY A 274 17.94 -8.36 1.32
C GLY A 274 17.12 -7.89 0.11
N ILE A 275 17.60 -8.13 -1.12
CA ILE A 275 16.87 -7.77 -2.35
C ILE A 275 15.59 -8.62 -2.45
N ALA A 276 15.71 -9.92 -2.24
CA ALA A 276 14.58 -10.84 -2.27
C ALA A 276 13.55 -10.54 -1.16
N GLY A 277 14.01 -10.09 0.01
CA GLY A 277 13.14 -9.68 1.11
C GLY A 277 12.27 -8.47 0.76
N MET A 278 12.85 -7.45 0.11
CA MET A 278 12.09 -6.28 -0.35
C MET A 278 11.11 -6.63 -1.47
N ASP A 279 11.53 -7.44 -2.46
CA ASP A 279 10.65 -7.94 -3.53
C ASP A 279 9.43 -8.68 -2.96
N ARG A 280 9.66 -9.48 -1.91
CA ARG A 280 8.58 -10.21 -1.25
C ARG A 280 7.54 -9.29 -0.62
N LEU A 281 7.93 -8.17 -0.01
CA LEU A 281 6.98 -7.24 0.63
C LEU A 281 6.03 -6.58 -0.38
N VAL A 282 6.53 -6.25 -1.57
CA VAL A 282 5.68 -5.68 -2.63
C VAL A 282 4.59 -6.66 -3.05
N ARG A 283 4.86 -7.98 -3.03
CA ARG A 283 3.84 -9.02 -3.28
C ARG A 283 2.76 -9.09 -2.20
N PHE A 284 3.02 -8.56 -1.01
CA PHE A 284 2.05 -8.41 0.06
C PHE A 284 1.43 -7.01 0.11
N ASN A 285 1.59 -6.21 -0.96
CA ASN A 285 1.16 -4.82 -1.04
C ASN A 285 1.73 -3.94 0.08
N VAL A 286 2.91 -4.29 0.59
CA VAL A 286 3.65 -3.48 1.58
C VAL A 286 4.78 -2.75 0.88
N LEU A 287 4.72 -1.42 0.90
CA LEU A 287 5.75 -0.56 0.33
C LEU A 287 6.75 -0.17 1.41
N ALA A 288 7.95 -0.75 1.33
CA ALA A 288 9.05 -0.38 2.20
C ALA A 288 9.93 0.69 1.54
N MET A 289 10.01 1.87 2.15
CA MET A 289 10.82 2.98 1.64
C MET A 289 12.34 2.70 1.69
N SER A 290 12.76 1.73 2.49
CA SER A 290 14.16 1.28 2.56
C SER A 290 14.25 -0.13 3.15
N GLY A 291 15.32 -0.84 2.86
CA GLY A 291 15.63 -2.12 3.54
C GLY A 291 15.79 -1.97 5.05
N ARG A 292 16.26 -0.80 5.51
CA ARG A 292 16.36 -0.48 6.95
C ARG A 292 14.99 -0.48 7.63
N ALA A 293 13.96 0.05 6.98
CA ALA A 293 12.60 0.04 7.52
C ALA A 293 12.06 -1.39 7.67
N VAL A 294 12.40 -2.28 6.73
CA VAL A 294 12.02 -3.70 6.80
C VAL A 294 12.67 -4.40 7.98
N GLU A 295 13.97 -4.19 8.18
CA GLU A 295 14.67 -4.77 9.32
C GLU A 295 14.16 -4.22 10.66
N ALA A 296 13.98 -2.90 10.73
CA ALA A 296 13.46 -2.25 11.93
C ALA A 296 12.05 -2.76 12.28
N ALA A 297 11.20 -3.02 11.28
CA ALA A 297 9.88 -3.60 11.50
C ALA A 297 9.92 -5.00 12.14
N GLY A 298 11.00 -5.75 11.93
CA GLY A 298 11.23 -7.05 12.57
C GLY A 298 11.60 -6.95 14.06
N ASP A 299 12.01 -5.77 14.53
CA ASP A 299 12.45 -5.49 15.90
C ASP A 299 11.43 -4.63 16.67
N VAL A 300 10.18 -4.57 16.20
CA VAL A 300 9.11 -3.77 16.83
C VAL A 300 8.46 -4.56 17.98
N ASP A 301 8.52 -3.99 19.19
CA ASP A 301 7.83 -4.55 20.37
C ASP A 301 6.40 -4.04 20.57
N THR A 302 6.10 -2.83 20.06
CA THR A 302 4.80 -2.17 20.26
C THR A 302 4.33 -1.55 18.95
N LEU A 303 3.15 -1.99 18.50
CA LEU A 303 2.47 -1.49 17.33
C LEU A 303 1.41 -0.47 17.78
N LEU A 304 1.61 0.80 17.42
CA LEU A 304 0.60 1.83 17.59
C LEU A 304 -0.20 1.94 16.28
N LEU A 305 -1.50 1.72 16.35
CA LEU A 305 -2.38 1.86 15.20
C LEU A 305 -3.26 3.08 15.37
N ASP A 306 -3.37 3.87 14.32
CA ASP A 306 -4.51 4.75 14.20
C ASP A 306 -5.79 3.89 14.10
N LYS A 307 -6.92 4.37 14.61
CA LYS A 307 -8.14 3.57 14.62
C LYS A 307 -8.86 3.68 13.28
N THR A 308 -9.13 4.91 12.87
CA THR A 308 -10.03 5.20 11.76
C THR A 308 -9.34 4.86 10.44
N GLY A 309 -9.97 4.04 9.60
CA GLY A 309 -9.42 3.62 8.30
C GLY A 309 -8.36 2.50 8.38
N THR A 310 -7.73 2.30 9.55
CA THR A 310 -6.78 1.19 9.77
C THR A 310 -7.47 -0.01 10.42
N ILE A 311 -8.03 0.16 11.63
CA ILE A 311 -8.79 -0.88 12.35
C ILE A 311 -10.21 -0.96 11.83
N THR A 312 -10.78 0.20 11.48
CA THR A 312 -12.15 0.33 11.00
C THR A 312 -12.19 0.61 9.51
N LEU A 313 -13.36 0.48 8.90
CA LEU A 313 -13.59 0.81 7.50
C LEU A 313 -13.38 2.31 7.20
N GLY A 314 -13.26 3.16 8.23
CA GLY A 314 -12.98 4.59 8.10
C GLY A 314 -14.23 5.45 7.86
N ASN A 315 -15.36 4.82 7.53
CA ASN A 315 -16.68 5.43 7.47
C ASN A 315 -17.55 4.96 8.64
N ARG A 316 -18.37 5.87 9.18
CA ARG A 316 -19.35 5.49 10.20
C ARG A 316 -20.62 5.00 9.50
N GLN A 317 -21.09 3.81 9.87
CA GLN A 317 -22.29 3.22 9.27
C GLN A 317 -23.44 3.24 10.26
N ALA A 318 -24.65 3.44 9.75
CA ALA A 318 -25.86 3.36 10.55
C ALA A 318 -26.04 1.93 11.09
N THR A 319 -26.17 1.83 12.41
CA THR A 319 -26.39 0.55 13.09
C THR A 319 -27.78 0.45 13.71
N GLU A 320 -28.38 1.58 14.09
CA GLU A 320 -29.65 1.58 14.81
C GLU A 320 -30.45 2.87 14.65
N PHE A 321 -31.79 2.76 14.73
CA PHE A 321 -32.73 3.87 14.75
C PHE A 321 -33.32 4.01 16.15
N PHE A 322 -33.20 5.21 16.73
CA PHE A 322 -33.75 5.57 18.04
C PHE A 322 -34.93 6.52 17.87
N PRO A 323 -36.17 6.01 17.79
CA PRO A 323 -37.36 6.86 17.69
C PRO A 323 -37.59 7.66 18.97
N LEU A 324 -38.22 8.83 18.83
CA LEU A 324 -38.75 9.60 19.95
C LEU A 324 -40.07 9.01 20.47
N THR A 325 -40.48 9.46 21.65
CA THR A 325 -41.78 9.13 22.22
C THR A 325 -42.92 9.44 21.23
N GLY A 326 -43.76 8.44 20.95
CA GLY A 326 -44.89 8.58 20.03
C GLY A 326 -44.53 8.45 18.53
N VAL A 327 -43.31 8.03 18.20
CA VAL A 327 -42.87 7.69 16.84
C VAL A 327 -42.55 6.21 16.77
N THR A 328 -43.02 5.51 15.73
CA THR A 328 -42.68 4.10 15.57
C THR A 328 -41.30 3.94 14.94
N ALA A 329 -40.59 2.85 15.25
CA ALA A 329 -39.28 2.59 14.64
C ALA A 329 -39.36 2.48 13.10
N ARG A 330 -40.49 1.98 12.57
CA ARG A 330 -40.74 1.89 11.12
C ARG A 330 -40.97 3.27 10.49
N GLU A 331 -41.71 4.16 11.15
CA GLU A 331 -41.91 5.55 10.70
C GLU A 331 -40.59 6.32 10.62
N LEU A 332 -39.72 6.17 11.64
CA LEU A 332 -38.37 6.76 11.60
C LEU A 332 -37.53 6.15 10.47
N ALA A 333 -37.51 4.82 10.33
CA ALA A 333 -36.73 4.14 9.29
C ALA A 333 -37.17 4.53 7.87
N ASP A 334 -38.48 4.70 7.66
CA ASP A 334 -39.05 5.12 6.37
C ASP A 334 -38.62 6.54 5.99
N ALA A 335 -38.78 7.49 6.92
CA ALA A 335 -38.33 8.87 6.72
C ALA A 335 -36.81 8.96 6.56
N ALA A 336 -36.05 8.17 7.33
CA ALA A 336 -34.59 8.12 7.24
C ALA A 336 -34.10 7.58 5.90
N GLN A 337 -34.78 6.56 5.35
CA GLN A 337 -34.46 6.02 4.03
C GLN A 337 -34.73 7.07 2.95
N LEU A 338 -35.94 7.64 2.91
CA LEU A 338 -36.35 8.62 1.90
C LEU A 338 -35.43 9.84 1.87
N SER A 339 -35.08 10.36 3.05
CA SER A 339 -34.13 11.49 3.17
C SER A 339 -32.68 11.13 2.86
N SER A 340 -32.31 9.84 2.86
CA SER A 340 -30.97 9.36 2.53
C SER A 340 -30.82 8.87 1.08
N LEU A 341 -31.90 8.79 0.29
CA LEU A 341 -31.83 8.43 -1.13
C LEU A 341 -30.93 9.37 -1.95
N PRO A 342 -30.97 10.71 -1.76
CA PRO A 342 -30.06 11.62 -2.46
C PRO A 342 -28.74 11.87 -1.72
N ASP A 343 -28.48 11.11 -0.65
CA ASP A 343 -27.27 11.21 0.15
C ASP A 343 -26.30 10.09 -0.26
N GLU A 344 -25.44 10.39 -1.22
CA GLU A 344 -24.51 9.42 -1.79
C GLU A 344 -23.30 9.11 -0.88
N THR A 345 -23.18 9.80 0.26
CA THR A 345 -22.12 9.53 1.23
C THR A 345 -22.23 8.10 1.77
N PRO A 346 -21.14 7.51 2.27
CA PRO A 346 -21.20 6.18 2.87
C PRO A 346 -22.18 6.11 4.06
N GLU A 347 -22.30 7.21 4.81
CA GLU A 347 -23.28 7.41 5.87
C GLU A 347 -24.72 7.32 5.34
N GLY A 348 -25.05 8.07 4.28
CA GLY A 348 -26.35 8.04 3.61
C GLY A 348 -26.71 6.65 3.08
N ARG A 349 -25.80 6.03 2.34
CA ARG A 349 -25.98 4.67 1.81
C ARG A 349 -26.20 3.64 2.92
N SER A 350 -25.45 3.74 4.02
CA SER A 350 -25.60 2.81 5.16
C SER A 350 -26.98 2.87 5.81
N ILE A 351 -27.63 4.03 5.80
CA ILE A 351 -29.00 4.21 6.34
C ILE A 351 -30.02 3.53 5.44
N VAL A 352 -29.88 3.67 4.12
CA VAL A 352 -30.75 3.00 3.15
C VAL A 352 -30.64 1.48 3.29
N VAL A 353 -29.42 0.96 3.45
CA VAL A 353 -29.15 -0.47 3.69
C VAL A 353 -29.78 -0.92 5.01
N LEU A 354 -29.56 -0.19 6.11
CA LEU A 354 -30.11 -0.54 7.43
C LEU A 354 -31.66 -0.58 7.41
N ALA A 355 -32.30 0.39 6.76
CA ALA A 355 -33.76 0.44 6.63
C ALA A 355 -34.30 -0.77 5.84
N LYS A 356 -33.60 -1.17 4.78
CA LYS A 356 -33.94 -2.35 3.98
C LYS A 356 -33.76 -3.64 4.77
N GLU A 357 -32.62 -3.84 5.44
CA GLU A 357 -32.32 -5.09 6.15
C GLU A 357 -33.17 -5.28 7.40
N LYS A 358 -33.36 -4.22 8.21
CA LYS A 358 -34.03 -4.33 9.51
C LYS A 358 -35.56 -4.21 9.43
N TYR A 359 -36.10 -3.51 8.41
CA TYR A 359 -37.53 -3.23 8.31
C TYR A 359 -38.16 -3.65 6.96
N ASP A 360 -37.40 -4.32 6.07
CA ASP A 360 -37.81 -4.72 4.70
C ASP A 360 -38.43 -3.57 3.89
N ILE A 361 -37.93 -2.34 4.11
CA ILE A 361 -38.35 -1.17 3.34
C ILE A 361 -37.53 -1.16 2.04
N ARG A 362 -38.15 -1.61 0.95
CA ARG A 362 -37.54 -1.65 -0.38
C ARG A 362 -37.74 -0.32 -1.12
N GLY A 363 -36.88 -0.08 -2.12
CA GLY A 363 -36.94 1.12 -2.95
C GLY A 363 -38.35 1.33 -3.49
N ARG A 364 -38.89 2.52 -3.25
CA ARG A 364 -40.17 2.95 -3.83
C ARG A 364 -39.92 3.42 -5.25
N ASP A 365 -40.84 3.09 -6.14
CA ASP A 365 -40.84 3.71 -7.46
C ASP A 365 -41.27 5.17 -7.26
N MET A 366 -40.31 6.09 -7.37
CA MET A 366 -40.51 7.51 -7.05
C MET A 366 -40.87 8.33 -8.29
N ALA A 367 -40.80 7.73 -9.48
CA ALA A 367 -41.22 8.33 -10.74
C ALA A 367 -42.68 8.86 -10.79
N PRO A 368 -43.65 8.31 -10.03
CA PRO A 368 -45.00 8.86 -9.95
C PRO A 368 -45.18 10.04 -8.99
N MET A 369 -44.21 10.30 -8.10
CA MET A 369 -44.28 11.36 -7.10
C MET A 369 -43.45 12.55 -7.59
N ASP A 370 -44.04 13.74 -7.65
CA ASP A 370 -43.33 14.99 -7.99
C ASP A 370 -42.35 15.34 -6.86
N ALA A 371 -41.26 14.60 -6.80
CA ALA A 371 -40.32 14.53 -5.69
C ALA A 371 -39.08 15.39 -5.99
N HIS A 372 -38.87 16.42 -5.19
CA HIS A 372 -37.67 17.23 -5.18
C HIS A 372 -36.68 16.69 -4.16
N PHE A 373 -35.57 16.15 -4.65
CA PHE A 373 -34.49 15.68 -3.80
C PHE A 373 -33.58 16.83 -3.36
N VAL A 374 -33.25 16.84 -2.08
CA VAL A 374 -32.24 17.74 -1.50
C VAL A 374 -30.98 16.93 -1.25
N PRO A 375 -29.96 17.02 -2.14
CA PRO A 375 -28.72 16.28 -1.98
C PRO A 375 -27.99 16.72 -0.72
N PHE A 376 -27.16 15.83 -0.19
CA PHE A 376 -26.31 16.17 0.95
C PHE A 376 -25.35 17.32 0.59
N SER A 377 -25.26 18.32 1.46
CA SER A 377 -24.26 19.39 1.38
C SER A 377 -23.51 19.51 2.70
N ALA A 378 -22.18 19.62 2.63
CA ALA A 378 -21.35 19.85 3.82
C ALA A 378 -21.62 21.23 4.46
N GLN A 379 -22.07 22.23 3.69
CA GLN A 379 -22.44 23.55 4.24
C GLN A 379 -23.73 23.47 5.06
N THR A 380 -24.74 22.77 4.57
CA THR A 380 -26.03 22.62 5.27
C THR A 380 -26.00 21.51 6.32
N ARG A 381 -25.11 20.52 6.15
CA ARG A 381 -25.03 19.27 6.93
C ARG A 381 -26.37 18.51 6.95
N LEU A 382 -27.15 18.63 5.87
CA LEU A 382 -28.48 18.06 5.69
C LEU A 382 -28.63 17.42 4.31
N SER A 383 -29.44 16.38 4.25
CA SER A 383 -30.02 15.78 3.04
C SER A 383 -31.52 15.56 3.26
N GLY A 384 -32.28 15.37 2.18
CA GLY A 384 -33.72 15.22 2.32
C GLY A 384 -34.48 15.09 1.03
N ILE A 385 -35.81 15.14 1.16
CA ILE A 385 -36.74 15.07 0.05
C ILE A 385 -37.99 15.88 0.37
N ASP A 386 -38.54 16.52 -0.66
CA ASP A 386 -39.84 17.19 -0.64
C ASP A 386 -40.73 16.54 -1.70
N TYR A 387 -41.93 16.09 -1.32
CA TYR A 387 -42.90 15.47 -2.24
C TYR A 387 -44.32 15.65 -1.71
N GLU A 388 -45.30 15.93 -2.56
CA GLU A 388 -46.73 16.01 -2.18
C GLU A 388 -47.04 16.85 -0.92
N GLY A 389 -46.29 17.94 -0.70
CA GLY A 389 -46.43 18.80 0.49
C GLY A 389 -45.78 18.26 1.77
N VAL A 390 -45.14 17.09 1.70
CA VAL A 390 -44.31 16.49 2.75
C VAL A 390 -42.86 16.92 2.58
N SER A 391 -42.22 17.35 3.66
CA SER A 391 -40.80 17.69 3.70
C SER A 391 -40.06 16.88 4.76
N ILE A 392 -39.07 16.11 4.31
CA ILE A 392 -38.25 15.26 5.19
C ILE A 392 -36.81 15.72 5.14
N ARG A 393 -36.17 15.87 6.30
CA ARG A 393 -34.75 16.20 6.42
C ARG A 393 -34.06 15.28 7.40
N LYS A 394 -32.81 14.95 7.09
CA LYS A 394 -31.90 14.20 7.94
C LYS A 394 -30.52 14.83 7.89
N GLY A 395 -29.81 14.82 9.02
CA GLY A 395 -28.44 15.33 9.07
C GLY A 395 -27.95 15.58 10.49
N ALA A 396 -27.02 16.51 10.64
CA ALA A 396 -26.46 16.86 11.95
C ALA A 396 -27.57 17.36 12.88
N VAL A 397 -27.48 16.98 14.17
CA VAL A 397 -28.53 17.28 15.17
C VAL A 397 -28.85 18.77 15.24
N ASP A 398 -27.84 19.62 15.28
CA ASP A 398 -27.95 21.07 15.30
C ASP A 398 -28.56 21.62 13.99
N ALA A 399 -28.16 21.08 12.84
CA ALA A 399 -28.69 21.49 11.54
C ALA A 399 -30.19 21.17 11.39
N VAL A 400 -30.62 19.97 11.83
CA VAL A 400 -32.04 19.58 11.80
C VAL A 400 -32.85 20.43 12.78
N LEU A 401 -32.33 20.69 13.98
CA LEU A 401 -33.01 21.56 14.95
C LEU A 401 -33.17 23.00 14.42
N ASN A 402 -32.15 23.53 13.74
CA ASN A 402 -32.22 24.84 13.10
C ASN A 402 -33.22 24.86 11.94
N TRP A 403 -33.28 23.80 11.13
CA TRP A 403 -34.26 23.68 10.05
C TRP A 403 -35.70 23.66 10.59
N VAL A 404 -35.96 22.88 11.65
CA VAL A 404 -37.29 22.81 12.30
C VAL A 404 -37.71 24.15 12.92
N ARG A 405 -36.76 24.96 13.41
CA ARG A 405 -37.03 26.27 14.04
C ARG A 405 -37.01 27.44 13.07
N GLY A 406 -36.42 27.28 11.89
CA GLY A 406 -36.15 28.35 10.94
C GLY A 406 -37.34 28.68 10.04
N PRO A 407 -37.28 29.83 9.34
CA PRO A 407 -38.31 30.26 8.38
C PRO A 407 -38.38 29.40 7.11
N GLN A 408 -37.42 28.49 6.90
CA GLN A 408 -37.40 27.49 5.82
C GLN A 408 -38.02 26.13 6.22
N GLY A 409 -38.56 26.02 7.44
CA GLY A 409 -39.39 24.89 7.82
C GLY A 409 -40.74 24.93 7.09
N PRO A 410 -41.45 23.79 6.98
CA PRO A 410 -42.74 23.76 6.30
C PRO A 410 -43.70 24.78 6.92
N GLU A 411 -44.43 25.53 6.07
CA GLU A 411 -45.55 26.36 6.51
C GLU A 411 -46.45 25.50 7.40
N ARG A 412 -46.83 26.02 8.58
CA ARG A 412 -47.60 25.30 9.61
C ARG A 412 -48.88 24.68 9.03
N GLY A 413 -48.78 23.46 8.51
CA GLY A 413 -49.87 22.72 7.90
C GLY A 413 -50.06 21.40 8.62
N GLY A 414 -51.12 21.31 9.43
CA GLY A 414 -51.77 20.05 9.77
C GLY A 414 -51.27 19.33 11.03
N ILE A 415 -52.08 19.46 12.09
CA ILE A 415 -52.14 18.61 13.29
C ILE A 415 -50.94 18.74 14.25
N ALA A 416 -51.07 19.72 15.14
CA ALA A 416 -50.50 19.65 16.47
C ALA A 416 -51.01 18.40 17.20
N THR A 417 -50.20 17.34 17.26
CA THR A 417 -50.42 16.23 18.19
C THR A 417 -49.14 15.90 18.99
N ALA A 418 -49.28 16.16 20.29
CA ALA A 418 -48.81 15.35 21.43
C ALA A 418 -47.42 15.56 22.07
N MET A 419 -46.57 16.50 21.65
CA MET A 419 -45.46 16.95 22.51
C MET A 419 -45.21 18.45 22.38
N ARG A 420 -45.00 19.13 23.50
CA ARG A 420 -44.45 20.51 23.48
C ARG A 420 -43.12 20.47 22.70
N PRO A 421 -42.85 21.42 21.79
CA PRO A 421 -41.60 21.46 21.01
C PRO A 421 -40.35 21.28 21.90
N ASP A 422 -40.40 21.82 23.12
CA ASP A 422 -39.30 21.73 24.09
C ASP A 422 -39.08 20.32 24.65
N ALA A 423 -40.12 19.49 24.76
CA ALA A 423 -40.00 18.12 25.28
C ALA A 423 -39.34 17.19 24.26
N ALA A 424 -39.77 17.28 22.99
CA ALA A 424 -39.19 16.49 21.91
C ALA A 424 -37.73 16.88 21.63
N VAL A 425 -37.40 18.18 21.69
CA VAL A 425 -36.01 18.65 21.55
C VAL A 425 -35.14 18.15 22.71
N LYS A 426 -35.64 18.18 23.95
CA LYS A 426 -34.92 17.64 25.12
C LYS A 426 -34.68 16.14 24.97
N GLU A 427 -35.68 15.37 24.54
CA GLU A 427 -35.54 13.93 24.33
C GLU A 427 -34.53 13.61 23.21
N LEU A 428 -34.62 14.31 22.07
CA LEU A 428 -33.69 14.14 20.95
C LEU A 428 -32.25 14.48 21.34
N THR A 429 -32.06 15.56 22.11
CA THR A 429 -30.74 15.95 22.63
C THR A 429 -30.21 14.89 23.59
N ALA A 430 -31.02 14.39 24.52
CA ALA A 430 -30.62 13.35 25.45
C ALA A 430 -30.19 12.05 24.74
N LYS A 431 -30.94 11.59 23.74
CA LYS A 431 -30.58 10.42 22.91
C LYS A 431 -29.31 10.67 22.09
N SER A 432 -29.14 11.89 21.58
CA SER A 432 -27.93 12.27 20.84
C SER A 432 -26.69 12.27 21.74
N ASP A 433 -26.81 12.77 22.97
CA ASP A 433 -25.74 12.77 23.97
C ASP A 433 -25.37 11.35 24.41
N GLU A 434 -26.34 10.44 24.51
CA GLU A 434 -26.10 9.03 24.79
C GLU A 434 -25.26 8.38 23.67
N ILE A 435 -25.64 8.61 22.41
CA ILE A 435 -24.88 8.14 21.24
C ILE A 435 -23.46 8.72 21.23
N ALA A 436 -23.32 10.01 21.54
CA ALA A 436 -22.02 10.68 21.60
C ALA A 436 -21.13 10.10 22.72
N LYS A 437 -21.69 9.77 23.89
CA LYS A 437 -20.97 9.10 24.99
C LYS A 437 -20.49 7.70 24.61
N LEU A 438 -21.20 7.01 23.73
CA LEU A 438 -20.80 5.72 23.16
C LEU A 438 -19.74 5.85 22.05
N GLY A 439 -19.36 7.08 21.68
CA GLY A 439 -18.34 7.37 20.68
C GLY A 439 -18.82 7.24 19.22
N GLY A 440 -20.13 7.22 18.98
CA GLY A 440 -20.66 7.32 17.62
C GLY A 440 -21.27 8.67 17.30
N THR A 441 -21.82 8.76 16.10
CA THR A 441 -22.33 10.02 15.53
C THR A 441 -23.84 9.96 15.44
N PRO A 442 -24.56 10.86 16.13
CA PRO A 442 -26.01 10.95 16.02
C PRO A 442 -26.40 11.77 14.78
N LEU A 443 -27.32 11.25 13.96
CA LEU A 443 -27.99 12.03 12.91
C LEU A 443 -29.47 12.15 13.24
N ALA A 444 -30.01 13.36 13.25
CA ALA A 444 -31.42 13.59 13.52
C ALA A 444 -32.24 13.42 12.23
N VAL A 445 -33.51 13.04 12.39
CA VAL A 445 -34.49 12.96 11.29
C VAL A 445 -35.74 13.73 11.70
N ALA A 446 -36.23 14.55 10.79
CA ALA A 446 -37.47 15.31 10.94
C ALA A 446 -38.33 15.19 9.69
N LYS A 447 -39.65 15.18 9.90
CA LYS A 447 -40.67 15.16 8.85
C LYS A 447 -41.71 16.23 9.17
N ASP A 448 -41.99 17.11 8.23
CA ASP A 448 -43.02 18.15 8.34
C ASP A 448 -42.84 19.04 9.60
N GLY A 449 -41.59 19.32 9.98
CA GLY A 449 -41.25 20.05 11.21
C GLY A 449 -41.39 19.24 12.50
N ARG A 450 -41.85 18.00 12.45
CA ARG A 450 -41.89 17.06 13.59
C ARG A 450 -40.58 16.26 13.67
N LEU A 451 -39.92 16.29 14.82
CA LEU A 451 -38.76 15.46 15.10
C LEU A 451 -39.19 13.99 15.23
N LEU A 452 -38.53 13.10 14.50
CA LEU A 452 -38.86 11.66 14.49
C LEU A 452 -37.92 10.84 15.37
N GLY A 453 -36.63 11.19 15.40
CA GLY A 453 -35.64 10.46 16.18
C GLY A 453 -34.21 10.68 15.71
N VAL A 454 -33.34 9.79 16.19
CA VAL A 454 -31.90 9.84 15.95
C VAL A 454 -31.42 8.52 15.35
N ILE A 455 -30.52 8.59 14.39
CA ILE A 455 -29.82 7.46 13.79
C ILE A 455 -28.45 7.36 14.45
N TYR A 456 -28.11 6.18 14.94
CA TYR A 456 -26.81 5.89 15.51
C TYR A 456 -25.86 5.39 14.44
N LEU A 457 -24.82 6.17 14.16
CA LEU A 457 -23.74 5.78 13.27
C LEU A 457 -22.50 5.37 14.07
N LYS A 458 -22.00 4.17 13.79
CA LYS A 458 -20.83 3.57 14.44
C LYS A 458 -19.70 3.35 13.44
N ASP A 459 -18.48 3.56 13.91
CA ASP A 459 -17.27 3.21 13.19
C ASP A 459 -17.09 1.67 13.19
N ILE A 460 -17.26 1.04 12.02
CA ILE A 460 -17.31 -0.43 11.91
C ILE A 460 -15.90 -1.00 11.78
N VAL A 461 -15.57 -1.94 12.66
CA VAL A 461 -14.28 -2.65 12.67
C VAL A 461 -14.17 -3.59 11.47
N LYS A 462 -13.02 -3.59 10.78
CA LYS A 462 -12.73 -4.50 9.67
C LYS A 462 -12.83 -5.96 10.14
N GLY A 463 -13.38 -6.82 9.29
CA GLY A 463 -13.43 -8.27 9.56
C GLY A 463 -12.04 -8.86 9.72
N GLY A 464 -11.87 -9.83 10.64
CA GLY A 464 -10.59 -10.52 10.84
C GLY A 464 -9.55 -9.76 11.68
N ILE A 465 -9.81 -8.52 12.11
CA ILE A 465 -8.80 -7.72 12.82
C ILE A 465 -8.49 -8.29 14.21
N ARG A 466 -9.49 -8.90 14.87
CA ARG A 466 -9.32 -9.48 16.21
C ARG A 466 -8.37 -10.66 16.16
N GLU A 467 -8.50 -11.49 15.14
CA GLU A 467 -7.64 -12.63 14.87
C GLU A 467 -6.21 -12.16 14.57
N ARG A 468 -6.04 -11.12 13.72
CA ARG A 468 -4.74 -10.51 13.42
C ARG A 468 -4.06 -9.95 14.68
N PHE A 469 -4.79 -9.27 15.56
CA PHE A 469 -4.24 -8.80 16.84
C PHE A 469 -3.84 -9.94 17.77
N ASN A 470 -4.59 -11.04 17.78
CA ASN A 470 -4.21 -12.22 18.56
C ASN A 470 -2.92 -12.87 18.04
N GLU A 471 -2.70 -12.89 16.72
CA GLU A 471 -1.45 -13.36 16.12
C GLU A 471 -0.26 -12.47 16.53
N LEU A 472 -0.42 -11.14 16.44
CA LEU A 472 0.62 -10.20 16.87
C LEU A 472 0.96 -10.36 18.37
N ARG A 473 -0.06 -10.54 19.21
CA ARG A 473 0.15 -10.79 20.65
C ARG A 473 0.85 -12.11 20.93
N LYS A 474 0.60 -13.16 20.13
CA LYS A 474 1.34 -14.44 20.22
C LYS A 474 2.81 -14.28 19.85
N MET A 475 3.14 -13.32 18.99
CA MET A 475 4.52 -12.95 18.66
C MET A 475 5.19 -12.09 19.74
N GLY A 476 4.47 -11.70 20.80
CA GLY A 476 4.97 -10.82 21.85
C GLY A 476 4.79 -9.32 21.56
N ILE A 477 4.18 -8.97 20.43
CA ILE A 477 3.97 -7.57 20.03
C ILE A 477 2.77 -7.00 20.79
N ARG A 478 2.97 -5.85 21.44
CA ARG A 478 1.91 -5.09 22.11
C ARG A 478 1.15 -4.27 21.06
N THR A 479 -0.18 -4.21 21.18
CA THR A 479 -1.08 -3.57 20.20
C THR A 479 -2.12 -2.73 20.90
#